data_AF-A0AAU9HHN6-F1
#
_entry.id   AF-A0AAU9HHN6-F1
#
_cell.length_a   1.000
_cell.length_b   1.000
_cell.length_c   1.000
_cell.angle_alpha   90.00
_cell.angle_beta   90.00
_cell.angle_gamma   90.00
#
_symmetry.space_group_name_H-M   'P 1'
#
loop_
_entity.id
_entity.type
_entity.pdbx_description
1 polymer ?
#
loop_
_entity_poly.entity_id
_entity_poly.type
_entity_poly.pdbx_seq_one_letter_code
_entity_poly.pdbx_strand_id
1 'polypeptide(L)'
;MRFLLIIVCFLIAAPSMAHQLKSSVTTMLFNQRTHNIELMHRFYLHDTEHAVGSLFKGKVDIIDNKRDQKRFAKYVESHVALQTLEGEPLTLNYVGAQVDGKFFWVYQEATIPDEIEGIRMSNGALRDLWPAQVNMVNVEGRGKVKTLNFSQDDTWLEARFETN
;
A
#
# COMPACT_ATOMS: atom_id res chain seq x y z
N MET A 1 -16.11 -1.73 -50.86
CA MET A 1 -15.09 -0.97 -50.08
C MET A 1 -15.30 -1.03 -48.57
N ARG A 2 -16.52 -0.84 -48.04
CA ARG A 2 -16.78 -0.79 -46.59
C ARG A 2 -16.46 -2.10 -45.84
N PHE A 3 -16.75 -3.26 -46.44
CA PHE A 3 -16.39 -4.58 -45.88
C PHE A 3 -14.87 -4.86 -45.92
N LEU A 4 -14.17 -4.37 -46.95
CA LEU A 4 -12.72 -4.53 -47.07
C LEU A 4 -12.00 -3.73 -45.97
N LEU A 5 -12.52 -2.56 -45.62
CA LEU A 5 -11.98 -1.72 -44.55
C LEU A 5 -12.07 -2.40 -43.17
N ILE A 6 -13.18 -3.12 -42.91
CA ILE A 6 -13.40 -3.84 -41.64
C ILE A 6 -12.42 -5.02 -41.50
N ILE A 7 -12.20 -5.77 -42.58
CA ILE A 7 -11.25 -6.89 -42.61
C ILE A 7 -9.82 -6.39 -42.39
N VAL A 8 -9.45 -5.26 -43.01
CA VAL A 8 -8.14 -4.63 -42.80
C VAL A 8 -7.97 -4.15 -41.36
N CYS A 9 -8.98 -3.54 -40.73
CA CYS A 9 -8.89 -3.14 -39.31
C CYS A 9 -8.71 -4.32 -38.35
N PHE A 10 -9.33 -5.48 -38.62
CA PHE A 10 -9.15 -6.68 -37.79
C PHE A 10 -7.74 -7.30 -37.94
N LEU A 11 -7.11 -7.15 -39.10
CA LEU A 11 -5.75 -7.65 -39.37
C LEU A 11 -4.64 -6.82 -38.68
N ILE A 12 -4.95 -5.61 -38.19
CA ILE A 12 -3.99 -4.70 -37.54
C ILE A 12 -4.11 -4.74 -36.00
N ALA A 13 -4.93 -5.63 -35.44
CA ALA A 13 -5.03 -5.81 -33.99
C ALA A 13 -3.77 -6.48 -33.44
N ALA A 14 -2.76 -5.68 -33.08
CA ALA A 14 -1.57 -6.17 -32.38
C ALA A 14 -1.91 -6.52 -30.93
N PRO A 15 -1.33 -7.60 -30.35
CA PRO A 15 -1.51 -7.90 -28.94
C PRO A 15 -0.91 -6.75 -28.09
N SER A 16 -1.74 -6.16 -27.24
CA SER A 16 -1.26 -5.22 -26.22
C SER A 16 -0.57 -5.99 -25.11
N MET A 17 0.72 -5.71 -24.89
CA MET A 17 1.45 -6.16 -23.70
C MET A 17 1.11 -5.25 -22.52
N ALA A 18 -0.13 -5.29 -22.06
CA ALA A 18 -0.51 -4.67 -20.79
C ALA A 18 -0.16 -5.65 -19.67
N HIS A 19 1.01 -5.48 -19.05
CA HIS A 19 1.37 -6.24 -17.85
C HIS A 19 0.40 -5.90 -16.71
N GLN A 20 0.06 -6.89 -15.87
CA GLN A 20 -0.79 -6.66 -14.71
C GLN A 20 -0.09 -5.68 -13.75
N LEU A 21 -0.71 -4.52 -13.53
CA LEU A 21 -0.23 -3.55 -12.55
C LEU A 21 -0.46 -4.12 -11.14
N LYS A 22 0.62 -4.26 -10.38
CA LYS A 22 0.56 -4.60 -8.95
C LYS A 22 0.22 -3.34 -8.16
N SER A 23 -0.62 -3.47 -7.14
CA SER A 23 -1.00 -2.33 -6.32
C SER A 23 -1.39 -2.72 -4.89
N SER A 24 -1.20 -1.77 -3.98
CA SER A 24 -1.73 -1.82 -2.63
C SER A 24 -2.43 -0.51 -2.28
N VAL A 25 -3.33 -0.56 -1.30
CA VAL A 25 -4.00 0.63 -0.76
C VAL A 25 -3.80 0.68 0.74
N THR A 26 -3.30 1.79 1.26
CA THR A 26 -3.27 2.08 2.68
C THR A 26 -4.30 3.16 3.00
N THR A 27 -5.11 2.96 4.03
CA THR A 27 -5.82 4.07 4.67
C THR A 27 -5.02 4.51 5.89
N MET A 28 -4.70 5.79 5.97
CA MET A 28 -4.10 6.45 7.13
C MET A 28 -5.17 7.33 7.77
N LEU A 29 -5.75 6.85 8.87
CA LEU A 29 -6.83 7.53 9.56
C LEU A 29 -6.29 8.25 10.80
N PHE A 30 -6.47 9.56 10.87
CA PHE A 30 -6.26 10.34 12.10
C PHE A 30 -7.49 10.21 13.01
N ASN A 31 -7.48 9.23 13.91
CA ASN A 31 -8.59 8.94 14.79
C ASN A 31 -8.52 9.74 16.09
N GLN A 32 -9.31 10.81 16.17
CA GLN A 32 -9.36 11.69 17.36
C GLN A 32 -9.91 10.99 18.62
N ARG A 33 -10.69 9.92 18.48
CA ARG A 33 -11.27 9.19 19.62
C ARG A 33 -10.21 8.37 20.35
N THR A 34 -9.29 7.75 19.62
CA THR A 34 -8.19 6.94 20.17
C THR A 34 -6.90 7.74 20.34
N HIS A 35 -6.85 8.95 19.77
CA HIS A 35 -5.65 9.78 19.67
C HIS A 35 -4.49 9.07 18.92
N ASN A 36 -4.85 8.21 17.97
CA ASN A 36 -3.91 7.45 17.16
C ASN A 36 -4.09 7.75 15.66
N ILE A 37 -2.97 7.70 14.95
CA ILE A 37 -2.89 7.48 13.51
C ILE A 37 -3.02 5.98 13.29
N GLU A 38 -4.07 5.54 12.60
CA GLU A 38 -4.34 4.13 12.30
C GLU A 38 -4.01 3.86 10.83
N LEU A 39 -3.10 2.92 10.57
CA LEU A 39 -2.74 2.49 9.22
C LEU A 39 -3.38 1.15 8.92
N MET A 40 -4.10 1.08 7.80
CA MET A 40 -4.78 -0.11 7.31
C MET A 40 -4.27 -0.42 5.92
N HIS A 41 -3.28 -1.32 5.82
CA HIS A 41 -2.68 -1.73 4.56
C HIS A 41 -3.48 -2.89 3.96
N ARG A 42 -3.93 -2.72 2.72
CA ARG A 42 -4.70 -3.72 1.98
C ARG A 42 -3.93 -4.18 0.75
N PHE A 43 -3.64 -5.47 0.72
CA PHE A 43 -2.99 -6.15 -0.40
C PHE A 43 -3.94 -7.19 -0.99
N TYR A 44 -3.86 -7.44 -2.29
CA TYR A 44 -4.55 -8.60 -2.85
C TYR A 44 -3.91 -9.89 -2.35
N LEU A 45 -4.74 -10.84 -1.93
CA LEU A 45 -4.27 -12.08 -1.31
C LEU A 45 -3.35 -12.89 -2.23
N HIS A 46 -3.70 -12.98 -3.52
CA HIS A 46 -2.87 -13.67 -4.53
C HIS A 46 -1.48 -13.04 -4.69
N ASP A 47 -1.39 -11.71 -4.60
CA ASP A 47 -0.12 -10.99 -4.63
C ASP A 47 0.66 -11.26 -3.34
N THR A 48 0.00 -11.26 -2.19
CA THR A 48 0.64 -11.62 -0.93
C THR A 48 1.18 -13.06 -0.96
N GLU A 49 0.44 -14.04 -1.48
CA GLU A 49 0.92 -15.42 -1.62
C GLU A 49 2.19 -15.50 -2.45
N HIS A 50 2.19 -14.84 -3.62
CA HIS A 50 3.37 -14.76 -4.47
C HIS A 50 4.53 -14.12 -3.73
N ALA A 51 4.31 -12.96 -3.12
CA ALA A 51 5.34 -12.22 -2.42
C ALA A 51 5.95 -13.03 -1.27
N VAL A 52 5.13 -13.68 -0.46
CA VAL A 52 5.60 -14.50 0.66
C VAL A 52 6.39 -15.71 0.12
N GLY A 53 5.96 -16.33 -0.98
CA GLY A 53 6.71 -17.39 -1.66
C GLY A 53 8.06 -16.94 -2.23
N SER A 54 8.17 -15.69 -2.70
CA SER A 54 9.42 -15.12 -3.21
C SER A 54 10.37 -14.65 -2.09
N LEU A 55 9.82 -14.03 -1.05
CA LEU A 55 10.58 -13.44 0.06
C LEU A 55 11.07 -14.48 1.06
N PHE A 56 10.39 -15.62 1.16
CA PHE A 56 10.61 -16.59 2.21
C PHE A 56 10.80 -18.01 1.68
N LYS A 57 11.84 -18.70 2.18
CA LYS A 57 12.07 -20.11 1.86
C LYS A 57 11.00 -21.02 2.50
N GLY A 58 10.59 -22.06 1.76
CA GLY A 58 9.71 -23.14 2.24
C GLY A 58 8.31 -23.11 1.62
N LYS A 59 7.48 -24.11 1.98
CA LYS A 59 6.06 -24.10 1.62
C LYS A 59 5.37 -22.97 2.39
N VAL A 60 4.78 -22.05 1.66
CA VAL A 60 4.08 -20.88 2.16
C VAL A 60 2.58 -21.11 2.06
N ASP A 61 1.85 -20.71 3.09
CA ASP A 61 0.38 -20.73 3.10
C ASP A 61 -0.13 -19.49 3.84
N ILE A 62 -0.38 -18.39 3.13
CA ILE A 62 -0.83 -17.17 3.80
C ILE A 62 -2.27 -17.27 4.30
N ILE A 63 -3.08 -18.17 3.74
CA ILE A 63 -4.51 -18.26 4.02
C ILE A 63 -4.71 -18.81 5.43
N ASP A 64 -4.07 -19.94 5.74
CA ASP A 64 -4.31 -20.66 6.98
C ASP A 64 -3.12 -20.59 7.97
N ASN A 65 -1.92 -20.18 7.54
CA ASN A 65 -0.74 -20.17 8.40
C ASN A 65 -0.47 -18.82 9.08
N LYS A 66 -0.81 -18.72 10.36
CA LYS A 66 -0.55 -17.53 11.19
C LYS A 66 0.93 -17.13 11.26
N ARG A 67 1.87 -18.06 11.13
CA ARG A 67 3.29 -17.75 11.10
C ARG A 67 3.64 -16.98 9.83
N ASP A 68 3.13 -17.41 8.68
CA ASP A 68 3.42 -16.77 7.40
C ASP A 68 2.72 -15.41 7.31
N GLN A 69 1.49 -15.29 7.86
CA GLN A 69 0.79 -14.00 8.04
C GLN A 69 1.63 -13.02 8.86
N LYS A 70 2.18 -13.46 9.99
CA LYS A 70 3.04 -12.63 10.85
C LYS A 70 4.36 -12.26 10.17
N ARG A 71 4.94 -13.15 9.37
CA ARG A 71 6.17 -12.86 8.60
C ARG A 71 5.92 -11.78 7.56
N PHE A 72 4.80 -11.86 6.85
CA PHE A 72 4.42 -10.84 5.88
C PHE A 72 4.10 -9.50 6.54
N ALA A 73 3.37 -9.51 7.67
CA ALA A 73 3.12 -8.30 8.44
C ALA A 73 4.42 -7.60 8.86
N LYS A 74 5.39 -8.36 9.40
CA LYS A 74 6.72 -7.83 9.74
C LYS A 74 7.49 -7.26 8.55
N TYR A 75 7.33 -7.87 7.38
CA TYR A 75 7.88 -7.32 6.15
C TYR A 75 7.24 -5.97 5.82
N VAL A 76 5.92 -5.85 5.88
CA VAL A 76 5.23 -4.56 5.65
C VAL A 76 5.71 -3.51 6.66
N GLU A 77 5.79 -3.86 7.95
CA GLU A 77 6.29 -2.97 9.01
C GLU A 77 7.67 -2.40 8.70
N SER A 78 8.56 -3.19 8.09
CA SER A 78 9.92 -2.72 7.77
C SER A 78 10.03 -1.87 6.49
N HIS A 79 8.94 -1.70 5.74
CA HIS A 79 8.90 -0.93 4.49
C HIS A 79 7.94 0.28 4.57
N VAL A 80 7.40 0.55 5.76
CA VAL A 80 6.51 1.67 6.03
C VAL A 80 7.09 2.50 7.16
N ALA A 81 7.14 3.81 6.97
CA ALA A 81 7.61 4.73 8.00
C ALA A 81 6.81 6.04 7.97
N LEU A 82 6.68 6.66 9.14
CA LEU A 82 6.08 7.98 9.32
C LEU A 82 7.08 8.91 10.00
N GLN A 83 7.04 10.18 9.63
CA GLN A 83 7.74 11.26 10.32
C GLN A 83 6.94 12.56 10.21
N THR A 84 7.16 13.49 11.13
CA THR A 84 6.62 14.84 11.03
C THR A 84 7.19 15.56 9.80
N LEU A 85 6.66 16.74 9.47
CA LEU A 85 7.19 17.53 8.36
C LEU A 85 8.64 17.98 8.61
N GLU A 86 9.02 18.11 9.88
CA GLU A 86 10.34 18.47 10.38
C GLU A 86 11.32 17.29 10.36
N GLY A 87 10.82 16.07 10.14
CA GLY A 87 11.63 14.85 10.06
C GLY A 87 11.72 14.04 11.35
N GLU A 88 10.93 14.37 12.37
CA GLU A 88 10.89 13.59 13.61
C GLU A 88 10.14 12.27 13.40
N PRO A 89 10.75 11.10 13.65
CA PRO A 89 10.13 9.81 13.33
C PRO A 89 8.97 9.47 14.28
N LEU A 90 7.85 8.99 13.72
CA LEU A 90 6.73 8.45 14.48
C LEU A 90 6.88 6.93 14.59
N THR A 91 6.88 6.41 15.82
CA THR A 91 6.98 4.97 16.05
C THR A 91 5.66 4.29 15.69
N LEU A 92 5.71 3.45 14.65
CA LEU A 92 4.59 2.59 14.25
C LEU A 92 4.62 1.29 15.05
N ASN A 93 3.50 0.97 15.69
CA ASN A 93 3.30 -0.26 16.43
C ASN A 93 2.39 -1.21 15.64
N TYR A 94 2.75 -2.50 15.60
CA TYR A 94 1.91 -3.52 15.00
C TYR A 94 0.66 -3.78 15.84
N VAL A 95 -0.51 -3.76 15.20
CA VAL A 95 -1.79 -4.06 15.84
C VAL A 95 -2.26 -5.48 15.48
N GLY A 96 -2.19 -5.84 14.20
CA GLY A 96 -2.76 -7.10 13.73
C GLY A 96 -2.63 -7.32 12.23
N ALA A 97 -2.98 -8.51 11.78
CA ALA A 97 -3.08 -8.84 10.37
C ALA A 97 -4.14 -9.93 10.18
N GLN A 98 -4.84 -9.88 9.05
CA GLN A 98 -5.90 -10.85 8.75
C GLN A 98 -6.09 -11.06 7.26
N VAL A 99 -6.59 -12.24 6.91
CA VAL A 99 -7.17 -12.52 5.60
C VAL A 99 -8.64 -12.16 5.69
N ASP A 100 -9.12 -11.33 4.77
CA ASP A 100 -10.53 -10.98 4.63
C ASP A 100 -10.93 -11.01 3.15
N GLY A 101 -11.71 -12.01 2.78
CA GLY A 101 -12.08 -12.31 1.40
C GLY A 101 -10.85 -12.45 0.51
N LYS A 102 -10.74 -11.57 -0.49
CA LYS A 102 -9.64 -11.57 -1.48
C LYS A 102 -8.45 -10.71 -1.07
N PHE A 103 -8.42 -10.21 0.16
CA PHE A 103 -7.42 -9.28 0.64
C PHE A 103 -6.67 -9.82 1.86
N PHE A 104 -5.41 -9.42 1.95
CA PHE A 104 -4.62 -9.51 3.16
C PHE A 104 -4.47 -8.11 3.75
N TRP A 105 -4.75 -7.99 5.04
CA TRP A 105 -4.68 -6.73 5.78
C TRP A 105 -3.54 -6.77 6.79
N VAL A 106 -2.83 -5.65 6.91
CA VAL A 106 -1.88 -5.38 7.99
C VAL A 106 -2.28 -4.06 8.65
N TYR A 107 -2.27 -4.05 9.98
CA TYR A 107 -2.68 -2.91 10.78
C TYR A 107 -1.51 -2.42 11.64
N GLN A 108 -1.23 -1.12 11.56
CA GLN A 108 -0.25 -0.44 12.41
C GLN A 108 -0.90 0.80 13.03
N GLU A 109 -0.36 1.29 14.13
CA GLU A 109 -0.78 2.56 14.73
C GLU A 109 0.40 3.38 15.28
N ALA A 110 0.24 4.69 15.34
CA ALA A 110 1.15 5.61 16.03
C ALA A 110 0.35 6.66 16.79
N THR A 111 0.88 7.16 17.91
CA THR A 111 0.26 8.29 18.63
C THR A 111 0.25 9.54 17.75
N ILE A 112 -0.83 10.30 17.79
CA ILE A 112 -0.92 11.60 17.12
C ILE A 112 -0.06 12.62 17.91
N PRO A 113 0.86 13.36 17.28
CA PRO A 113 1.54 14.48 17.93
C PRO A 113 0.56 15.64 18.22
N ASP A 114 0.75 16.34 19.35
CA ASP A 114 -0.14 17.43 19.80
C ASP A 114 -0.37 18.51 18.73
N GLU A 115 0.71 18.95 18.09
CA GLU A 115 0.69 19.91 17.00
C GLU A 115 1.22 19.23 15.74
N ILE A 116 0.34 18.99 14.77
CA ILE A 116 0.70 18.38 13.50
C ILE A 116 0.03 19.10 12.34
N GLU A 117 0.84 19.71 11.48
CA GLU A 117 0.40 20.42 10.26
C GLU A 117 0.43 19.52 9.03
N GLY A 118 0.99 18.32 9.15
CA GLY A 118 1.10 17.34 8.09
C GLY A 118 1.98 16.18 8.50
N ILE A 119 2.12 15.22 7.60
CA ILE A 119 2.90 14.01 7.82
C ILE A 119 3.69 13.69 6.56
N ARG A 120 4.90 13.17 6.73
CA ARG A 120 5.67 12.52 5.66
C ARG A 120 5.59 11.02 5.87
N MET A 121 5.33 10.30 4.78
CA MET A 121 5.24 8.84 4.80
C MET A 121 6.21 8.25 3.79
N SER A 122 6.79 7.11 4.15
CA SER A 122 7.40 6.17 3.23
C SER A 122 6.54 4.92 3.12
N ASN A 123 6.33 4.42 1.90
CA ASN A 123 5.60 3.18 1.64
C ASN A 123 6.24 2.40 0.48
N GLY A 124 7.25 1.61 0.81
CA GLY A 124 8.00 0.77 -0.13
C GLY A 124 7.47 -0.67 -0.24
N ALA A 125 6.40 -1.02 0.47
CA ALA A 125 5.95 -2.41 0.57
C ALA A 125 5.80 -3.07 -0.82
N LEU A 126 6.46 -4.21 -1.02
CA LEU A 126 6.51 -5.03 -2.25
C LEU A 126 7.15 -4.37 -3.48
N ARG A 127 7.63 -3.13 -3.39
CA ARG A 127 8.27 -2.46 -4.54
C ARG A 127 9.66 -3.00 -4.86
N ASP A 128 10.35 -3.59 -3.88
CA ASP A 128 11.60 -4.32 -4.14
C ASP A 128 11.38 -5.59 -4.96
N LEU A 129 10.21 -6.22 -4.80
CA LEU A 129 9.82 -7.41 -5.56
C LEU A 129 9.25 -7.02 -6.93
N TRP A 130 8.43 -5.97 -6.98
CA TRP A 130 7.80 -5.46 -8.20
C TRP A 130 8.04 -3.95 -8.32
N PRO A 131 9.11 -3.52 -9.01
CA PRO A 131 9.46 -2.11 -9.13
C PRO A 131 8.37 -1.22 -9.75
N ALA A 132 7.51 -1.80 -10.59
CA ALA A 132 6.38 -1.12 -11.20
C ALA A 132 5.12 -1.04 -10.31
N GLN A 133 5.15 -1.61 -9.09
CA GLN A 133 4.02 -1.56 -8.17
C GLN A 133 3.74 -0.12 -7.72
N VAL A 134 2.45 0.21 -7.64
CA VAL A 134 1.97 1.48 -7.06
C VAL A 134 1.36 1.23 -5.68
N ASN A 135 1.84 1.95 -4.67
CA ASN A 135 1.22 1.96 -3.35
C ASN A 135 0.46 3.28 -3.17
N MET A 136 -0.87 3.19 -3.13
CA MET A 136 -1.72 4.35 -2.88
C MET A 136 -2.01 4.49 -1.39
N VAL A 137 -1.92 5.70 -0.85
CA VAL A 137 -2.25 6.00 0.55
C VAL A 137 -3.28 7.10 0.59
N ASN A 138 -4.42 6.84 1.21
CA ASN A 138 -5.43 7.85 1.51
C ASN A 138 -5.25 8.32 2.95
N VAL A 139 -5.03 9.61 3.12
CA VAL A 139 -4.91 10.27 4.43
C VAL A 139 -6.24 10.92 4.77
N GLU A 140 -6.83 10.50 5.88
CA GLU A 140 -8.20 10.82 6.31
C GLU A 140 -8.22 11.37 7.75
N GLY A 141 -9.29 12.07 8.13
CA GLY A 141 -9.47 12.58 9.51
C GLY A 141 -8.83 13.96 9.80
N ARG A 142 -8.25 14.63 8.78
CA ARG A 142 -7.66 15.98 8.87
C ARG A 142 -8.17 16.90 7.74
N GLY A 143 -9.49 16.88 7.49
CA GLY A 143 -10.13 17.63 6.42
C GLY A 143 -10.41 16.76 5.18
N LYS A 144 -10.23 17.33 3.98
CA LYS A 144 -10.40 16.57 2.72
C LYS A 144 -9.38 15.44 2.63
N VAL A 145 -9.80 14.31 2.03
CA VAL A 145 -8.91 13.18 1.76
C VAL A 145 -7.75 13.64 0.89
N LYS A 146 -6.53 13.31 1.32
CA LYS A 146 -5.30 13.52 0.52
C LYS A 146 -4.75 12.17 0.10
N THR A 147 -4.36 12.05 -1.16
CA THR A 147 -3.84 10.79 -1.71
C THR A 147 -2.36 10.92 -2.05
N LEU A 148 -1.55 10.02 -1.50
CA LEU A 148 -0.14 9.83 -1.86
C LEU A 148 -0.03 8.61 -2.76
N ASN A 149 0.60 8.76 -3.92
CA ASN A 149 0.85 7.66 -4.85
C ASN A 149 2.34 7.40 -4.91
N PHE A 150 2.79 6.33 -4.26
CA PHE A 150 4.19 5.91 -4.30
C PHE A 150 4.40 5.03 -5.53
N SER A 151 5.19 5.52 -6.48
CA SER A 151 5.52 4.82 -7.72
C SER A 151 7.00 5.01 -8.07
N GLN A 152 7.54 4.19 -8.98
CA GLN A 152 8.89 4.37 -9.51
C GLN A 152 9.97 4.51 -8.41
N ASP A 153 10.57 5.68 -8.25
CA ASP A 153 11.62 6.03 -7.29
C ASP A 153 11.13 6.84 -6.08
N ASP A 154 9.82 7.08 -5.95
CA ASP A 154 9.24 7.78 -4.80
C ASP A 154 9.57 7.06 -3.50
N THR A 155 10.25 7.72 -2.57
CA THR A 155 10.60 7.14 -1.26
C THR A 155 9.80 7.77 -0.12
N TRP A 156 9.71 9.10 -0.11
CA TRP A 156 8.99 9.89 0.87
C TRP A 156 8.06 10.87 0.17
N LEU A 157 6.78 10.85 0.56
CA LEU A 157 5.77 11.80 0.11
C LEU A 157 5.13 12.47 1.31
N GLU A 158 4.58 13.66 1.11
CA GLU A 158 4.03 14.49 2.18
C GLU A 158 2.54 14.75 1.98
N ALA A 159 1.78 14.67 3.06
CA ALA A 159 0.41 15.16 3.14
C ALA A 159 0.34 16.28 4.18
N ARG A 160 0.16 17.52 3.73
CA ARG A 160 -0.08 18.69 4.61
C ARG A 160 -1.56 18.76 4.93
N PHE A 161 -1.95 19.12 6.15
CA PHE A 161 -3.35 19.27 6.52
C PHE A 161 -3.85 20.67 6.15
N GLU A 162 -5.18 20.81 6.02
CA GLU A 162 -5.76 22.14 5.87
C GLU A 162 -5.74 22.81 7.25
N THR A 163 -5.19 24.02 7.34
CA THR A 163 -5.28 24.84 8.54
C THR A 163 -6.73 25.26 8.70
N ASN A 164 -7.31 24.98 9.88
CA ASN A 164 -8.63 25.50 10.26
C ASN A 164 -8.56 27.00 10.54
#